data_AF-A0A522IYV7-F1
#
_entry.id   AF-A0A522IYV7-F1
#
_cell.length_a   1.000
_cell.length_b   1.000
_cell.length_c   1.000
_cell.angle_alpha   90.00
_cell.angle_beta   90.00
_cell.angle_gamma   90.00
#
_symmetry.space_group_name_H-M   'P 1'
#
loop_
_entity.id
_entity.type
_entity.pdbx_description
1 polymer ?
#
loop_
_entity_poly.entity_id
_entity_poly.type
_entity_poly.pdbx_seq_one_letter_code
_entity_poly.pdbx_strand_id
1 'polypeptide(L)'
;MRMWLAMVALGLLLGCSPEYNWRQMDVAGGMVQALFPDRPDVVRRTLKFAGQDVDFTMTAATVNGAVFAVGYAKLPEALVRDKAGRVRMGQTVVASFYQNLGIDVPDQLPAFGRPFDITGRPDGKKTMRLRAVTWVLPHALVEGIVTARADEFPESQANEFLQGLKAGDQ
;
A
#
# COMPACT_ATOMS: atom_id res chain seq x y z
N MET A 1 -60.96 -22.30 20.11
CA MET A 1 -60.20 -21.88 21.30
C MET A 1 -58.75 -22.29 21.08
N ARG A 2 -57.85 -21.30 21.09
CA ARG A 2 -56.39 -21.41 21.20
C ARG A 2 -55.62 -21.91 19.97
N MET A 3 -55.07 -21.00 19.17
CA MET A 3 -53.80 -20.27 19.43
C MET A 3 -52.63 -21.15 19.00
N TRP A 4 -51.94 -20.67 17.96
CA TRP A 4 -50.50 -20.72 17.69
C TRP A 4 -49.69 -21.92 18.24
N LEU A 5 -48.81 -22.53 17.46
CA LEU A 5 -47.50 -21.96 17.20
C LEU A 5 -46.98 -22.43 15.84
N ALA A 6 -46.99 -21.53 14.87
CA ALA A 6 -45.96 -21.52 13.83
C ALA A 6 -44.63 -21.21 14.53
N MET A 7 -43.84 -22.23 14.86
CA MET A 7 -42.51 -22.04 15.42
C MET A 7 -41.54 -21.81 14.27
N VAL A 8 -41.44 -20.55 13.88
CA VAL A 8 -40.37 -19.98 13.06
C VAL A 8 -39.06 -20.20 13.82
N ALA A 9 -38.25 -21.18 13.38
CA ALA A 9 -36.84 -21.23 13.77
C ALA A 9 -36.10 -20.19 12.93
N LEU A 10 -36.06 -18.98 13.48
CA LEU A 10 -35.34 -17.82 12.96
C LEU A 10 -33.84 -18.17 12.85
N GLY A 11 -33.31 -18.10 11.63
CA GLY A 11 -31.90 -18.38 11.35
C GLY A 11 -30.99 -17.46 12.15
N LEU A 12 -30.08 -18.07 12.91
CA LEU A 12 -28.90 -17.41 13.44
C LEU A 12 -27.97 -17.07 12.25
N LEU A 13 -28.27 -15.97 11.56
CA LEU A 13 -27.27 -15.27 10.76
C LEU A 13 -26.29 -14.63 11.75
N LEU A 14 -25.35 -15.44 12.25
CA LEU A 14 -24.08 -14.97 12.78
C LEU A 14 -23.33 -14.34 11.61
N GLY A 15 -23.71 -13.12 11.25
CA GLY A 15 -22.96 -12.28 10.34
C GLY A 15 -21.69 -11.83 11.05
N CYS A 16 -20.73 -12.72 11.23
CA CYS A 16 -19.37 -12.33 11.54
C CYS A 16 -18.92 -11.45 10.37
N SER A 17 -18.77 -10.14 10.59
CA SER A 17 -18.06 -9.32 9.61
C SER A 17 -16.64 -9.89 9.51
N PRO A 18 -16.16 -10.26 8.31
CA PRO A 18 -14.79 -10.74 8.17
C PRO A 18 -13.85 -9.65 8.69
N GLU A 19 -12.82 -10.07 9.42
CA GLU A 19 -11.80 -9.20 10.00
C GLU A 19 -11.17 -8.27 8.95
N TYR A 20 -11.08 -8.78 7.71
CA TYR A 20 -10.72 -8.04 6.51
C TYR A 20 -11.98 -7.81 5.67
N ASN A 21 -12.43 -6.56 5.60
CA ASN A 21 -13.56 -6.12 4.82
C ASN A 21 -13.06 -5.52 3.50
N TRP A 22 -12.73 -6.40 2.56
CA TRP A 22 -12.16 -6.02 1.27
C TRP A 22 -13.11 -5.14 0.47
N ARG A 23 -12.62 -3.98 0.06
CA ARG A 23 -13.35 -2.99 -0.73
C ARG A 23 -12.49 -2.55 -1.89
N GLN A 24 -13.05 -2.67 -3.09
CA GLN A 24 -12.43 -2.12 -4.28
C GLN A 24 -12.71 -0.62 -4.35
N MET A 25 -11.68 0.16 -4.64
CA MET A 25 -11.83 1.59 -4.82
C MET A 25 -10.74 2.15 -5.73
N ASP A 26 -11.08 3.24 -6.40
CA ASP A 26 -10.11 4.01 -7.16
C ASP A 26 -9.44 5.03 -6.23
N VAL A 27 -8.12 4.97 -6.16
CA VAL A 27 -7.26 5.89 -5.41
C VAL A 27 -6.40 6.68 -6.38
N ALA A 28 -5.54 7.56 -5.85
CA ALA A 28 -4.61 8.33 -6.68
C ALA A 28 -5.30 9.17 -7.77
N GLY A 29 -6.48 9.71 -7.48
CA GLY A 29 -7.27 10.49 -8.45
C GLY A 29 -7.81 9.67 -9.62
N GLY A 30 -8.00 8.35 -9.44
CA GLY A 30 -8.49 7.45 -10.48
C GLY A 30 -7.40 6.64 -11.18
N MET A 31 -6.13 6.90 -10.87
CA MET A 31 -4.99 6.29 -11.56
C MET A 31 -4.66 4.88 -11.08
N VAL A 32 -5.13 4.51 -9.89
CA VAL A 32 -4.86 3.20 -9.30
C VAL A 32 -6.16 2.63 -8.77
N GLN A 33 -6.50 1.43 -9.22
CA GLN A 33 -7.53 0.62 -8.60
C GLN A 33 -6.88 -0.28 -7.55
N ALA A 34 -7.41 -0.25 -6.32
CA ALA A 34 -6.88 -1.00 -5.21
C ALA A 34 -8.00 -1.71 -4.43
N LEU A 35 -7.66 -2.86 -3.84
CA LEU A 35 -8.51 -3.60 -2.91
C LEU A 35 -8.01 -3.34 -1.50
N PHE A 36 -8.67 -2.47 -0.74
CA PHE A 36 -8.28 -2.20 0.65
C PHE A 36 -9.00 -3.15 1.61
N PRO A 37 -8.32 -3.62 2.68
CA PRO A 37 -8.90 -4.54 3.65
C PRO A 37 -9.85 -3.90 4.66
N ASP A 38 -9.93 -2.58 4.68
CA ASP A 38 -10.94 -1.80 5.43
C ASP A 38 -11.08 -0.41 4.77
N ARG A 39 -11.88 0.48 5.35
CA ARG A 39 -11.97 1.89 4.94
C ARG A 39 -10.60 2.56 5.11
N PRO A 40 -9.97 3.06 4.04
CA PRO A 40 -8.71 3.76 4.18
C PRO A 40 -8.90 5.25 4.47
N ASP A 41 -7.89 5.82 5.11
CA ASP A 41 -7.68 7.25 5.24
C ASP A 41 -6.76 7.77 4.13
N VAL A 42 -6.88 9.06 3.80
CA VAL A 42 -6.08 9.70 2.76
C VAL A 42 -5.25 10.84 3.37
N VAL A 43 -3.93 10.76 3.20
CA VAL A 43 -2.96 11.77 3.63
C VAL A 43 -2.26 12.34 2.41
N ARG A 44 -2.11 13.67 2.35
CA ARG A 44 -1.37 14.36 1.29
C ARG A 44 -0.18 15.11 1.88
N ARG A 45 0.96 15.02 1.20
CA ARG A 45 2.20 15.73 1.56
C ARG A 45 2.92 16.16 0.30
N THR A 46 3.58 17.31 0.34
CA THR A 46 4.46 17.75 -0.74
C THR A 46 5.88 17.30 -0.42
N LEU A 47 6.53 16.61 -1.36
CA LEU A 47 7.90 16.12 -1.26
C LEU A 47 8.79 16.93 -2.20
N LYS A 48 10.00 17.29 -1.74
CA LYS A 48 11.03 17.88 -2.60
C LYS A 48 11.81 16.75 -3.27
N PHE A 49 11.76 16.66 -4.59
CA PHE A 49 12.57 15.73 -5.37
C PHE A 49 13.33 16.48 -6.46
N ALA A 50 14.67 16.34 -6.48
CA ALA A 50 15.54 17.05 -7.43
C ALA A 50 15.25 18.57 -7.55
N GLY A 51 14.92 19.21 -6.42
CA GLY A 51 14.57 20.64 -6.36
C GLY A 51 13.17 20.99 -6.89
N GLN A 52 12.35 20.01 -7.26
CA GLN A 52 10.95 20.19 -7.66
C GLN A 52 10.01 19.74 -6.54
N ASP A 53 8.88 20.42 -6.40
CA ASP A 53 7.79 19.95 -5.54
C ASP A 53 7.00 18.84 -6.24
N VAL A 54 6.75 17.76 -5.51
CA VAL A 54 5.97 16.62 -5.95
C VAL A 54 4.89 16.36 -4.91
N ASP A 55 3.63 16.48 -5.31
CA ASP A 55 2.52 16.15 -4.44
C ASP A 55 2.35 14.63 -4.34
N PHE A 56 2.52 14.13 -3.12
CA PHE A 56 2.41 12.74 -2.78
C PHE A 56 1.14 12.50 -1.98
N THR A 57 0.29 11.61 -2.48
CA THR A 57 -0.93 11.16 -1.81
C THR A 57 -0.75 9.73 -1.34
N MET A 58 -1.01 9.47 -0.06
CA MET A 58 -0.99 8.15 0.55
C MET A 58 -2.41 7.79 0.97
N THR A 59 -2.91 6.64 0.52
CA THR A 59 -4.19 6.08 0.95
C THR A 59 -3.89 4.80 1.73
N ALA A 60 -4.30 4.72 2.99
CA ALA A 60 -3.91 3.61 3.87
C ALA A 60 -5.05 3.12 4.77
N ALA A 61 -5.14 1.80 4.97
CA ALA A 61 -5.99 1.16 5.95
C ALA A 61 -5.14 0.35 6.93
N THR A 62 -5.57 0.28 8.19
CA THR A 62 -4.87 -0.50 9.23
C THR A 62 -5.78 -1.59 9.76
N VAL A 63 -5.33 -2.84 9.73
CA VAL A 63 -6.04 -4.00 10.28
C VAL A 63 -5.04 -4.80 11.11
N ASN A 64 -5.36 -5.08 12.38
CA ASN A 64 -4.50 -5.85 13.30
C ASN A 64 -3.04 -5.38 13.41
N GLY A 65 -2.83 -4.07 13.40
CA GLY A 65 -1.48 -3.50 13.47
C GLY A 65 -0.66 -3.62 12.17
N ALA A 66 -1.24 -4.19 11.11
CA ALA A 66 -0.69 -4.14 9.76
C ALA A 66 -1.29 -2.95 9.00
N VAL A 67 -0.42 -2.16 8.36
CA VAL A 67 -0.78 -1.02 7.53
C VAL A 67 -0.68 -1.43 6.07
N PHE A 68 -1.77 -1.24 5.32
CA PHE A 68 -1.89 -1.47 3.90
C PHE A 68 -2.02 -0.11 3.21
N ALA A 69 -1.04 0.28 2.40
CA ALA A 69 -0.96 1.61 1.85
C ALA A 69 -0.69 1.61 0.34
N VAL A 70 -1.33 2.55 -0.35
CA VAL A 70 -1.01 2.93 -1.72
C VAL A 70 -0.51 4.37 -1.71
N GLY A 71 0.74 4.55 -2.11
CA GLY A 71 1.34 5.86 -2.35
C GLY A 71 1.29 6.21 -3.84
N TYR A 72 1.04 7.48 -4.13
CA TYR A 72 1.00 8.01 -5.48
C TYR A 72 1.63 9.40 -5.52
N ALA A 73 2.51 9.62 -6.49
CA ALA A 73 3.01 10.93 -6.84
C ALA A 73 2.78 11.20 -8.33
N LYS A 74 2.06 12.29 -8.64
CA LYS A 74 2.01 12.81 -10.00
C LYS A 74 3.35 13.45 -10.33
N LEU A 75 3.94 13.07 -11.46
CA LEU A 75 5.24 13.59 -11.84
C LEU A 75 5.11 14.99 -12.45
N PRO A 76 5.95 15.96 -12.04
CA PRO A 76 6.04 17.25 -12.73
C PRO A 76 6.50 17.05 -14.18
N GLU A 77 6.11 17.95 -15.07
CA GLU A 77 6.41 17.84 -16.51
C GLU A 77 7.90 17.63 -16.82
N ALA A 78 8.77 18.25 -16.02
CA ALA A 78 10.22 18.07 -16.14
C ALA A 78 10.63 16.59 -16.02
N LEU A 79 10.04 15.85 -15.08
CA LEU A 79 10.28 14.42 -14.90
C LEU A 79 9.52 13.57 -15.92
N VAL A 80 8.36 14.01 -16.40
CA VAL A 80 7.65 13.32 -17.51
C VAL A 80 8.52 13.26 -18.77
N ARG A 81 9.31 14.29 -19.04
CA ARG A 81 10.24 14.33 -20.19
C ARG A 81 11.60 13.68 -19.90
N ASP A 82 12.00 13.55 -18.63
CA ASP A 82 13.26 12.91 -18.22
C ASP A 82 13.06 11.47 -17.72
N LYS A 83 13.17 10.49 -18.63
CA LYS A 83 13.07 9.05 -18.27
C LYS A 83 14.11 8.64 -17.21
N ALA A 84 15.34 9.15 -17.33
CA ALA A 84 16.39 8.80 -16.38
C ALA A 84 16.11 9.40 -14.99
N GLY A 85 15.56 10.62 -14.96
CA GLY A 85 15.08 11.28 -13.74
C GLY A 85 13.97 10.51 -13.03
N ARG A 86 13.01 9.97 -13.78
CA ARG A 86 11.96 9.10 -13.19
C ARG A 86 12.54 7.85 -12.57
N VAL A 87 13.48 7.20 -13.25
CA VAL A 87 14.16 6.00 -12.73
C VAL A 87 14.92 6.33 -11.45
N ARG A 88 15.68 7.44 -11.42
CA ARG A 88 16.37 7.91 -10.21
C ARG A 88 15.38 8.19 -9.08
N MET A 89 14.23 8.79 -9.38
CA MET A 89 13.18 9.02 -8.38
C MET A 89 12.65 7.73 -7.78
N GLY A 90 12.33 6.74 -8.62
CA GLY A 90 11.95 5.41 -8.17
C GLY A 90 13.00 4.77 -7.28
N GLN A 91 14.28 4.88 -7.65
CA GLN A 91 15.39 4.35 -6.86
C GLN A 91 15.52 5.06 -5.51
N THR A 92 15.36 6.38 -5.45
CA THR A 92 15.33 7.14 -4.19
C THR A 92 14.19 6.71 -3.28
N VAL A 93 13.00 6.48 -3.84
CA VAL A 93 11.85 5.97 -3.08
C VAL A 93 12.15 4.58 -2.51
N VAL A 94 12.61 3.64 -3.34
CA VAL A 94 12.94 2.28 -2.88
C VAL A 94 14.05 2.32 -1.81
N ALA A 95 15.09 3.13 -1.99
CA ALA A 95 16.16 3.31 -1.00
C ALA A 95 15.62 3.85 0.33
N SER A 96 14.63 4.76 0.29
CA SER A 96 14.01 5.29 1.50
C SER A 96 13.30 4.22 2.34
N PHE A 97 12.80 3.14 1.74
CA PHE A 97 12.20 2.03 2.50
C PHE A 97 13.23 1.31 3.38
N TYR A 98 14.44 1.09 2.87
CA TYR A 98 15.54 0.49 3.64
C TYR A 98 15.96 1.41 4.78
N GLN A 99 16.17 2.70 4.48
CA GLN A 99 16.55 3.72 5.46
C GLN A 99 15.50 3.87 6.57
N ASN A 100 14.22 3.91 6.20
CA ASN A 100 13.10 3.99 7.15
C ASN A 100 12.99 2.75 8.05
N LEU A 101 13.59 1.62 7.67
CA LEU A 101 13.63 0.41 8.50
C LEU A 101 14.97 0.23 9.24
N GLY A 102 15.87 1.21 9.14
CA GLY A 102 17.18 1.17 9.78
C GLY A 102 18.11 0.11 9.18
N ILE A 103 17.97 -0.19 7.89
CA ILE A 103 18.79 -1.16 7.16
C ILE A 103 19.58 -0.43 6.07
N ASP A 104 20.83 -0.87 5.87
CA ASP A 104 21.67 -0.35 4.79
C ASP A 104 21.02 -0.60 3.42
N VAL A 105 21.13 0.40 2.55
CA VAL A 105 20.62 0.30 1.18
C VAL A 105 21.51 -0.67 0.39
N PRO A 106 20.98 -1.72 -0.25
CA PRO A 106 21.78 -2.65 -1.02
C PRO A 106 22.36 -1.99 -2.28
N ASP A 107 23.53 -2.45 -2.72
CA ASP A 107 24.18 -1.96 -3.96
C ASP A 107 23.28 -2.11 -5.19
N GLN A 108 22.47 -3.18 -5.22
CA GLN A 108 21.47 -3.43 -6.24
C GLN A 108 20.07 -3.38 -5.63
N LEU A 109 19.31 -2.35 -6.02
CA LEU A 109 17.92 -2.20 -5.62
C LEU A 109 17.00 -3.21 -6.33
N PRO A 110 15.89 -3.63 -5.67
CA PRO A 110 14.85 -4.42 -6.30
C PRO A 110 14.32 -3.81 -7.61
N ALA A 111 13.93 -4.67 -8.55
CA ALA A 111 13.34 -4.25 -9.81
C ALA A 111 11.93 -3.66 -9.59
N PHE A 112 11.61 -2.60 -10.35
CA PHE A 112 10.26 -2.02 -10.34
C PHE A 112 9.20 -3.01 -10.81
N GLY A 113 7.99 -2.88 -10.26
CA GLY A 113 6.83 -3.71 -10.57
C GLY A 113 6.89 -5.14 -10.02
N ARG A 114 7.93 -5.49 -9.26
CA ARG A 114 8.03 -6.76 -8.55
C ARG A 114 7.95 -6.52 -7.05
N PRO A 115 7.09 -7.26 -6.32
CA PRO A 115 7.09 -7.22 -4.86
C PRO A 115 8.45 -7.66 -4.29
N PHE A 116 8.88 -7.00 -3.23
CA PHE A 116 10.07 -7.35 -2.45
C PHE A 116 9.82 -7.11 -0.96
N ASP A 117 10.58 -7.81 -0.12
CA ASP A 117 10.47 -7.73 1.33
C ASP A 117 11.71 -7.08 1.95
N ILE A 118 11.49 -6.25 2.96
CA ILE A 118 12.52 -5.70 3.83
C ILE A 118 12.14 -6.02 5.27
N THR A 119 13.07 -6.52 6.07
CA THR A 119 12.89 -6.67 7.51
C THR A 119 13.95 -5.86 8.23
N GLY A 120 13.53 -5.01 9.16
CA GLY A 120 14.44 -4.13 9.90
C GLY A 120 13.91 -3.72 11.26
N ARG A 121 14.65 -2.85 11.94
CA ARG A 121 14.34 -2.36 13.29
C ARG A 121 14.45 -0.83 13.32
N PRO A 122 13.44 -0.09 12.82
CA PRO A 122 13.51 1.38 12.72
C PRO A 122 13.91 2.06 14.04
N ASP A 123 13.34 1.60 15.15
CA ASP A 123 13.59 2.16 16.49
C ASP A 123 14.53 1.27 17.34
N GLY A 124 15.19 0.28 16.73
CA GLY A 124 16.02 -0.72 17.42
C GLY A 124 15.26 -1.73 18.31
N LYS A 125 13.98 -1.49 18.62
CA LYS A 125 13.19 -2.30 19.57
C LYS A 125 12.32 -3.37 18.92
N LYS A 126 11.52 -2.99 17.92
CA LYS A 126 10.58 -3.90 17.26
C LYS A 126 11.09 -4.27 15.88
N THR A 127 11.06 -5.55 15.56
CA THR A 127 11.33 -6.04 14.21
C THR A 127 10.09 -5.79 13.36
N MET A 128 10.23 -4.92 12.37
CA MET A 128 9.21 -4.58 11.40
C MET A 128 9.53 -5.25 10.08
N ARG A 129 8.48 -5.68 9.37
CA ARG A 129 8.58 -6.18 8.01
C ARG A 129 7.73 -5.32 7.11
N LEU A 130 8.28 -5.01 5.95
CA LEU A 130 7.64 -4.29 4.87
C LEU A 130 7.70 -5.17 3.62
N ARG A 131 6.55 -5.36 2.98
CA ARG A 131 6.46 -5.85 1.60
C ARG A 131 6.04 -4.68 0.72
N ALA A 132 6.80 -4.38 -0.31
CA ALA A 132 6.49 -3.29 -1.21
C ALA A 132 6.66 -3.66 -2.67
N VAL A 133 5.96 -2.92 -3.52
CA VAL A 133 6.14 -2.89 -4.97
C VAL A 133 6.08 -1.44 -5.42
N THR A 134 7.00 -1.05 -6.30
CA THR A 134 7.08 0.33 -6.82
C THR A 134 7.01 0.29 -8.33
N TRP A 135 6.13 1.10 -8.91
CA TRP A 135 6.03 1.33 -10.34
C TRP A 135 6.47 2.75 -10.68
N VAL A 136 7.31 2.85 -11.71
CA VAL A 136 7.70 4.13 -12.31
C VAL A 136 7.02 4.22 -13.67
N LEU A 137 5.94 4.97 -13.73
CA LEU A 137 5.12 5.17 -14.92
C LEU A 137 5.56 6.44 -15.67
N PRO A 138 5.07 6.68 -16.90
CA PRO A 138 5.39 7.90 -17.64
C PRO A 138 5.00 9.19 -16.91
N HIS A 139 3.85 9.20 -16.22
CA HIS A 139 3.26 10.37 -15.59
C HIS A 139 3.15 10.29 -14.06
N ALA A 140 3.50 9.15 -13.48
CA ALA A 140 3.32 8.90 -12.05
C ALA A 140 4.39 7.98 -11.48
N LEU A 141 4.57 8.06 -10.16
CA LEU A 141 5.19 7.03 -9.36
C LEU A 141 4.11 6.45 -8.44
N VAL A 142 4.00 5.13 -8.39
CA VAL A 142 3.04 4.40 -7.56
C VAL A 142 3.78 3.42 -6.68
N GLU A 143 3.40 3.34 -5.41
CA GLU A 143 3.88 2.33 -4.48
C GLU A 143 2.72 1.62 -3.80
N GLY A 144 2.82 0.29 -3.71
CA GLY A 144 1.99 -0.52 -2.83
C GLY A 144 2.83 -1.02 -1.68
N ILE A 145 2.38 -0.82 -0.45
CA ILE A 145 3.14 -1.16 0.75
C ILE A 145 2.25 -1.89 1.75
N VAL A 146 2.78 -2.96 2.32
CA VAL A 146 2.24 -3.57 3.54
C VAL A 146 3.33 -3.59 4.58
N THR A 147 3.07 -3.01 5.75
CA THR A 147 4.03 -3.02 6.86
C THR A 147 3.37 -3.45 8.15
N ALA A 148 4.06 -4.29 8.92
CA ALA A 148 3.60 -4.83 10.19
C ALA A 148 4.80 -5.24 11.04
N ARG A 149 4.57 -5.63 12.29
CA ARG A 149 5.57 -6.39 13.03
C ARG A 149 5.89 -7.69 12.29
N ALA A 150 7.16 -8.09 12.29
CA ALA A 150 7.61 -9.23 11.50
C ALA A 150 6.99 -10.57 11.94
N ASP A 151 6.68 -10.72 13.23
CA ASP A 151 6.04 -11.91 13.81
C ASP A 151 4.52 -11.94 13.66
N GLU A 152 3.90 -10.81 13.28
CA GLU A 152 2.46 -10.65 13.07
C GLU A 152 2.15 -10.27 11.61
N PHE A 153 3.12 -10.45 10.68
CA PHE A 153 2.97 -10.00 9.30
C PHE A 153 1.89 -10.83 8.56
N PRO A 154 0.84 -10.21 8.00
CA PRO A 154 -0.29 -10.93 7.40
C PRO A 154 0.04 -11.38 5.97
N GLU A 155 0.76 -12.49 5.82
CA GLU A 155 1.31 -12.96 4.54
C GLU A 155 0.28 -13.05 3.41
N SER A 156 -0.86 -13.70 3.68
CA SER A 156 -1.91 -13.90 2.68
C SER A 156 -2.56 -12.59 2.24
N GLN A 157 -2.89 -11.72 3.19
CA GLN A 157 -3.56 -10.46 2.93
C GLN A 157 -2.60 -9.46 2.28
N ALA A 158 -1.31 -9.51 2.64
CA ALA A 158 -0.30 -8.71 1.98
C ALA A 158 -0.18 -9.09 0.49
N ASN A 159 -0.20 -10.39 0.17
CA ASN A 159 -0.18 -10.86 -1.21
C ASN A 159 -1.45 -10.47 -1.96
N GLU A 160 -2.62 -10.67 -1.35
CA GLU A 160 -3.91 -10.31 -1.94
C GLU A 160 -3.99 -8.81 -2.25
N PHE A 161 -3.60 -7.97 -1.29
CA PHE A 161 -3.55 -6.51 -1.45
C PHE A 161 -2.66 -6.10 -2.62
N LEU A 162 -1.41 -6.56 -2.65
CA LEU A 162 -0.44 -6.14 -3.67
C LEU A 162 -0.73 -6.70 -5.06
N GLN A 163 -1.27 -7.91 -5.16
CA GLN A 163 -1.73 -8.48 -6.43
C GLN A 163 -2.99 -7.78 -6.95
N GLY A 164 -3.82 -7.25 -6.03
CA GLY A 164 -5.02 -6.48 -6.35
C GLY A 164 -4.74 -5.07 -6.91
N LEU A 165 -3.51 -4.57 -6.80
CA LEU A 165 -3.15 -3.25 -7.29
C LEU A 165 -3.03 -3.25 -8.82
N LYS A 166 -3.83 -2.39 -9.44
CA LYS A 166 -3.76 -2.13 -10.88
C LYS A 166 -3.43 -0.67 -11.09
N ALA A 167 -2.17 -0.38 -11.39
CA ALA A 167 -1.74 0.95 -11.79
C ALA A 167 -2.06 1.14 -13.28
N GLY A 168 -2.83 2.18 -13.62
CA GLY A 168 -3.22 2.50 -14.99
C GLY A 168 -2.19 3.38 -15.70
N ASP A 169 -2.13 3.24 -17.03
CA ASP A 169 -1.26 4.02 -17.94
C ASP A 169 -1.90 5.34 -18.43
N GLN A 170 -2.94 5.87 -17.76
CA GLN A 170 -3.71 7.01 -18.29
C GLN A 170 -2.86 8.28 -18.54
#